data_AF-A0A2U8P5I6-F1
#
_entry.id   AF-A0A2U8P5I6-F1
#
_cell.length_a   1.000
_cell.length_b   1.000
_cell.length_c   1.000
_cell.angle_alpha   90.00
_cell.angle_beta   90.00
_cell.angle_gamma   90.00
#
_symmetry.space_group_name_H-M   'P 1'
#
loop_
_entity.id
_entity.type
_entity.pdbx_description
1 polymer ?
#
loop_
_entity_poly.entity_id
_entity_poly.type
_entity_poly.pdbx_seq_one_letter_code
_entity_poly.pdbx_strand_id
1 'polypeptide(L)'
;MNDIDRLSEFLQRLTPLSRSCLLSELERLELCGIDMPGSSDIQSRLRAEFRKDGSTQARATSPSRYFFAPLELLLIDGAPEHANMGRISRNTLTPIWEWICRDLLPTMARDYIKAINDQVAANNPKEALKVASTFQTKVVKVLESTFASVESTEFARGKLAQYTASRTAFDDVRKMQHVLRAGDALPKFNEKLPEKIVKFDDGRVAQITAQLDAFKKSHPDALPFALALVARRLTMPWQLARLATKAAASKSVTDVAATPYACVIPMVLDRLDDKRLALRIALRHNRVLVARDLLAEIYDTEYALKVRIDGIEGCEWGIRLQQLMDAIAALVSAEVSRFPSNVGHILGSRRLRSHDTLGGKLTYLAWKGRDVVQDGAAAFRKLIGQT
;
A
#
# COMPACT_ATOMS: atom_id res chain seq x y z
N MET A 1 -30.38 12.97 -30.17
CA MET A 1 -29.12 13.33 -29.47
C MET A 1 -28.80 12.14 -28.59
N ASN A 2 -27.70 11.44 -28.86
CA ASN A 2 -27.40 10.18 -28.19
C ASN A 2 -27.05 10.47 -26.71
N ASP A 3 -27.41 9.60 -25.76
CA ASP A 3 -27.14 9.82 -24.33
C ASP A 3 -25.64 10.03 -24.05
N ILE A 4 -24.82 9.38 -24.89
CA ILE A 4 -23.37 9.50 -24.94
C ILE A 4 -22.88 10.93 -25.29
N ASP A 5 -23.61 11.65 -26.15
CA ASP A 5 -23.24 13.01 -26.57
C ASP A 5 -23.58 14.03 -25.47
N ARG A 6 -24.71 13.82 -24.78
CA ARG A 6 -25.10 14.61 -23.60
C ARG A 6 -24.11 14.44 -22.45
N LEU A 7 -23.61 13.22 -22.24
CA LEU A 7 -22.60 12.93 -21.25
C LEU A 7 -21.26 13.62 -21.56
N SER A 8 -20.84 13.62 -22.83
CA SER A 8 -19.65 14.38 -23.25
C SER A 8 -19.78 15.87 -23.01
N GLU A 9 -20.94 16.45 -23.36
CA GLU A 9 -21.20 17.88 -23.16
C GLU A 9 -21.20 18.23 -21.67
N PHE A 10 -21.78 17.37 -20.82
CA PHE A 10 -21.72 17.53 -19.38
C PHE A 10 -20.29 17.46 -18.85
N LEU A 11 -19.49 16.47 -19.28
CA LEU A 11 -18.09 16.35 -18.87
C LEU A 11 -17.27 17.59 -19.28
N GLN A 12 -17.51 18.16 -20.46
CA GLN A 12 -16.83 19.39 -20.91
C GLN A 12 -17.23 20.64 -20.11
N ARG A 13 -18.42 20.66 -19.49
CA ARG A 13 -18.86 21.74 -18.59
C ARG A 13 -18.21 21.65 -17.20
N LEU A 14 -17.63 20.51 -16.84
CA LEU A 14 -16.92 20.35 -15.58
C LEU A 14 -15.53 21.00 -15.65
N THR A 15 -15.05 21.53 -14.52
CA THR A 15 -13.68 22.02 -14.43
C THR A 15 -12.67 20.87 -14.65
N PRO A 16 -11.44 21.13 -15.14
CA PRO A 16 -10.40 20.12 -15.28
C PRO A 16 -10.14 19.35 -13.97
N LEU A 17 -10.18 20.04 -12.84
CA LEU A 17 -10.09 19.43 -11.52
C LEU A 17 -11.28 18.49 -11.29
N SER A 18 -12.52 18.95 -11.45
CA SER A 18 -13.73 18.13 -11.29
C SER A 18 -13.72 16.87 -12.17
N ARG A 19 -13.19 16.95 -13.39
CA ARG A 19 -12.99 15.79 -14.27
C ARG A 19 -11.95 14.80 -13.75
N SER A 20 -10.86 15.30 -13.17
CA SER A 20 -9.82 14.49 -12.50
C SER A 20 -10.37 13.82 -11.23
N CYS A 21 -11.19 14.55 -10.45
CA CYS A 21 -11.91 14.02 -9.30
C CYS A 21 -12.84 12.88 -9.72
N LEU A 22 -13.63 13.12 -10.76
CA LEU A 22 -14.58 12.14 -11.28
C LEU A 22 -13.84 10.89 -11.76
N LEU A 23 -12.74 11.02 -12.49
CA LEU A 23 -11.93 9.87 -12.91
C LEU A 23 -11.39 9.10 -11.69
N SER A 24 -10.80 9.79 -10.73
CA SER A 24 -10.20 9.17 -9.53
C SER A 24 -11.25 8.45 -8.67
N GLU A 25 -12.43 9.05 -8.48
CA GLU A 25 -13.53 8.44 -7.74
C GLU A 25 -14.18 7.29 -8.50
N LEU A 26 -14.35 7.39 -9.83
CA LEU A 26 -14.85 6.27 -10.63
C LEU A 26 -13.89 5.08 -10.60
N GLU A 27 -12.58 5.32 -10.66
CA GLU A 27 -11.56 4.28 -10.50
C GLU A 27 -11.60 3.69 -9.08
N ARG A 28 -11.72 4.53 -8.04
CA ARG A 28 -11.86 4.06 -6.66
C ARG A 28 -13.14 3.24 -6.45
N LEU A 29 -14.28 3.70 -6.97
CA LEU A 29 -15.56 2.99 -6.87
C LEU A 29 -15.52 1.67 -7.61
N GLU A 30 -14.89 1.62 -8.79
CA GLU A 30 -14.68 0.38 -9.52
C GLU A 30 -13.82 -0.60 -8.71
N LEU A 31 -12.76 -0.11 -8.05
CA LEU A 31 -11.95 -0.90 -7.13
C LEU A 31 -12.81 -1.38 -5.94
N CYS A 32 -13.45 -0.48 -5.19
CA CYS A 32 -14.32 -0.81 -4.05
C CYS A 32 -15.54 -1.66 -4.42
N GLY A 33 -15.80 -1.83 -5.71
CA GLY A 33 -16.78 -2.76 -6.21
C GLY A 33 -18.19 -2.22 -6.33
N ILE A 34 -18.31 -0.90 -6.38
CA ILE A 34 -19.52 -0.19 -6.75
C ILE A 34 -19.49 -0.07 -8.27
N ASP A 35 -20.25 -0.93 -8.94
CA ASP A 35 -20.38 -0.87 -10.40
C ASP A 35 -21.37 0.24 -10.76
N MET A 36 -20.88 1.27 -11.44
CA MET A 36 -21.70 2.36 -11.92
C MET A 36 -21.91 2.18 -13.43
N PRO A 37 -23.15 1.94 -13.90
CA PRO A 37 -23.43 1.76 -15.32
C PRO A 37 -22.86 2.91 -16.17
N GLY A 38 -22.13 2.59 -17.25
CA GLY A 38 -21.52 3.57 -18.14
C GLY A 38 -20.20 4.20 -17.64
N SER A 39 -19.73 3.84 -16.44
CA SER A 39 -18.48 4.40 -15.89
C SER A 39 -17.23 4.04 -16.70
N SER A 40 -17.17 2.87 -17.33
CA SER A 40 -16.04 2.47 -18.20
C SER A 40 -15.84 3.42 -19.39
N ASP A 41 -16.94 3.86 -19.99
CA ASP A 41 -16.93 4.76 -21.14
C ASP A 41 -16.54 6.17 -20.70
N ILE A 42 -17.02 6.62 -19.53
CA ILE A 42 -16.62 7.89 -18.92
C ILE A 42 -15.12 7.88 -18.57
N GLN A 43 -14.65 6.83 -17.88
CA GLN A 43 -13.24 6.69 -17.53
C GLN A 43 -12.35 6.67 -18.78
N SER A 44 -12.71 5.91 -19.81
CA SER A 44 -11.92 5.84 -21.06
C SER A 44 -11.85 7.19 -21.78
N ARG A 45 -12.94 7.96 -21.78
CA ARG A 45 -13.00 9.32 -22.34
C ARG A 45 -12.19 10.31 -21.53
N LEU A 46 -12.37 10.33 -20.21
CA LEU A 46 -11.58 11.18 -19.32
C LEU A 46 -10.09 10.87 -19.48
N ARG A 47 -9.69 9.58 -19.49
CA ARG A 47 -8.31 9.16 -19.78
C ARG A 47 -7.83 9.64 -21.16
N ALA A 48 -8.68 9.61 -22.19
CA ALA A 48 -8.32 10.05 -23.54
C ALA A 48 -8.21 11.57 -23.68
N GLU A 49 -9.05 12.33 -22.98
CA GLU A 49 -9.01 13.79 -22.91
C GLU A 49 -7.73 14.28 -22.24
N PHE A 50 -7.42 13.68 -21.09
CA PHE A 50 -6.17 13.84 -20.38
C PHE A 50 -4.95 13.50 -21.27
N ARG A 51 -5.09 12.61 -22.26
CA ARG A 51 -4.06 12.37 -23.30
C ARG A 51 -4.04 13.39 -24.46
N LYS A 52 -5.14 14.10 -24.75
CA LYS A 52 -5.32 14.95 -25.96
C LYS A 52 -5.02 16.44 -25.74
N ASP A 53 -5.18 16.98 -24.52
CA ASP A 53 -5.07 18.42 -24.23
C ASP A 53 -3.68 19.07 -24.40
N GLY A 54 -2.72 18.42 -25.06
CA GLY A 54 -1.44 19.05 -25.46
C GLY A 54 -0.50 19.46 -24.32
N SER A 55 -0.98 19.49 -23.08
CA SER A 55 -0.17 19.01 -21.96
C SER A 55 0.25 17.61 -22.35
N THR A 56 1.53 17.41 -22.57
CA THR A 56 2.11 16.10 -22.34
C THR A 56 1.82 15.77 -20.87
N GLN A 57 0.64 15.19 -20.62
CA GLN A 57 0.44 14.24 -19.54
C GLN A 57 1.34 13.08 -19.86
N ALA A 58 2.60 13.33 -19.57
CA ALA A 58 3.67 12.54 -20.05
C ALA A 58 3.49 11.18 -19.38
N ARG A 59 3.68 10.11 -20.15
CA ARG A 59 4.67 9.12 -19.72
C ARG A 59 5.71 9.91 -18.94
N ALA A 60 5.72 9.82 -17.59
CA ALA A 60 6.44 10.76 -16.73
C ALA A 60 7.60 11.40 -17.49
N THR A 61 7.56 12.72 -17.75
CA THR A 61 8.57 13.36 -18.61
C THR A 61 9.93 12.90 -18.10
N SER A 62 10.93 12.74 -18.98
CA SER A 62 12.26 12.27 -18.54
C SER A 62 12.69 12.94 -17.20
N PRO A 63 12.49 14.27 -17.01
CA PRO A 63 12.65 14.94 -15.72
C PRO A 63 11.85 14.39 -14.52
N SER A 64 10.54 14.17 -14.62
CA SER A 64 9.76 13.69 -13.47
C SER A 64 10.09 12.22 -13.12
N ARG A 65 10.48 11.40 -14.09
CA ARG A 65 10.97 10.02 -13.84
C ARG A 65 12.24 10.04 -13.00
N TYR A 66 13.23 10.85 -13.37
CA TYR A 66 14.45 10.97 -12.59
C TYR A 66 14.16 11.51 -11.18
N PHE A 67 13.22 12.44 -11.04
CA PHE A 67 12.83 12.98 -9.74
C PHE A 67 12.18 11.92 -8.84
N PHE A 68 11.24 11.12 -9.36
CA PHE A 68 10.54 10.10 -8.57
C PHE A 68 11.23 8.73 -8.53
N ALA A 69 12.38 8.56 -9.19
CA ALA A 69 13.11 7.29 -9.23
C ALA A 69 13.31 6.62 -7.85
N PRO A 70 13.62 7.36 -6.75
CA PRO A 70 13.73 6.76 -5.42
C PRO A 70 12.45 6.12 -4.89
N LEU A 71 11.28 6.52 -5.40
CA LEU A 71 9.98 6.03 -4.96
C LEU A 71 9.55 4.74 -5.66
N GLU A 72 10.15 4.36 -6.80
CA GLU A 72 9.61 3.34 -7.73
C GLU A 72 9.24 2.00 -7.07
N LEU A 73 10.05 1.53 -6.12
CA LEU A 73 9.79 0.27 -5.41
C LEU A 73 8.66 0.35 -4.38
N LEU A 74 8.22 1.56 -4.05
CA LEU A 74 7.21 1.89 -3.03
C LEU A 74 5.88 2.33 -3.67
N LEU A 75 5.86 2.45 -5.01
CA LEU A 75 4.67 2.82 -5.76
C LEU A 75 3.69 1.65 -5.87
N ILE A 76 2.42 1.98 -5.72
CA ILE A 76 1.29 1.07 -5.96
C ILE A 76 0.32 1.66 -6.96
N ASP A 77 -0.37 0.78 -7.67
CA ASP A 77 -1.43 1.18 -8.58
C ASP A 77 -2.76 1.26 -7.80
N GLY A 78 -3.47 2.38 -7.94
CA GLY A 78 -4.71 2.65 -7.21
C GLY A 78 -4.55 3.50 -5.94
N ALA A 79 -5.68 4.03 -5.46
CA ALA A 79 -5.76 4.72 -4.18
C ALA A 79 -6.02 3.69 -3.06
N PRO A 80 -5.28 3.75 -1.96
CA PRO A 80 -5.51 2.85 -0.83
C PRO A 80 -6.89 3.13 -0.22
N GLU A 81 -7.60 2.08 0.20
CA GLU A 81 -8.91 2.24 0.85
C GLU A 81 -8.80 2.87 2.24
N HIS A 82 -7.66 2.66 2.89
CA HIS A 82 -7.34 3.12 4.23
C HIS A 82 -6.03 3.91 4.25
N ALA A 83 -5.83 4.73 5.28
CA ALA A 83 -4.53 5.35 5.53
C ALA A 83 -3.46 4.24 5.68
N ASN A 84 -2.38 4.34 4.90
CA ASN A 84 -1.27 3.39 4.93
C ASN A 84 0.06 4.12 5.17
N MET A 85 1.06 3.39 5.65
CA MET A 85 2.32 3.96 6.12
C MET A 85 3.51 3.75 5.16
N GLY A 86 3.47 2.75 4.28
CA GLY A 86 4.64 2.31 3.49
C GLY A 86 4.46 2.27 1.98
N ARG A 87 3.34 2.80 1.45
CA ARG A 87 2.99 2.76 0.02
C ARG A 87 2.63 4.17 -0.46
N ILE A 88 3.00 4.48 -1.69
CA ILE A 88 2.68 5.76 -2.35
C ILE A 88 1.85 5.46 -3.59
N SER A 89 0.73 6.16 -3.77
CA SER A 89 -0.10 5.94 -4.95
C SER A 89 0.58 6.49 -6.20
N ARG A 90 0.65 5.70 -7.27
CA ARG A 90 1.17 6.17 -8.57
C ARG A 90 0.33 7.33 -9.13
N ASN A 91 -0.97 7.36 -8.81
CA ASN A 91 -1.92 8.36 -9.30
C ASN A 91 -1.68 9.75 -8.69
N THR A 92 -0.98 9.86 -7.55
CA THR A 92 -0.69 11.15 -6.90
C THR A 92 0.60 11.79 -7.42
N LEU A 93 1.46 11.05 -8.13
CA LEU A 93 2.75 11.57 -8.59
C LEU A 93 2.62 12.74 -9.58
N THR A 94 1.70 12.65 -10.55
CA THR A 94 1.51 13.73 -11.53
C THR A 94 1.02 15.02 -10.87
N PRO A 95 -0.05 15.01 -10.03
CA PRO A 95 -0.45 16.20 -9.28
C PRO A 95 0.66 16.76 -8.38
N ILE A 96 1.42 15.90 -7.69
CA ILE A 96 2.54 16.33 -6.85
C ILE A 96 3.62 17.01 -7.70
N TRP A 97 3.94 16.47 -8.86
CA TRP A 97 4.91 17.06 -9.79
C TRP A 97 4.48 18.43 -10.30
N GLU A 98 3.21 18.57 -10.70
CA GLU A 98 2.66 19.84 -11.15
C GLU A 98 2.70 20.90 -10.04
N TRP A 99 2.31 20.52 -8.83
CA TRP A 99 2.37 21.40 -7.66
C TRP A 99 3.82 21.83 -7.34
N ILE A 100 4.79 20.92 -7.43
CA ILE A 100 6.21 21.26 -7.26
C ILE A 100 6.65 22.29 -8.31
N CYS A 101 6.27 22.08 -9.57
CA CYS A 101 6.70 22.90 -10.70
C CYS A 101 6.02 24.27 -10.77
N ARG A 102 4.81 24.42 -10.22
CA ARG A 102 4.00 25.64 -10.35
C ARG A 102 3.97 26.48 -9.08
N ASP A 103 3.94 25.85 -7.91
CA ASP A 103 3.76 26.55 -6.64
C ASP A 103 4.98 26.41 -5.73
N LEU A 104 5.55 25.21 -5.57
CA LEU A 104 6.58 24.98 -4.55
C LEU A 104 7.93 25.58 -4.94
N LEU A 105 8.43 25.28 -6.14
CA LEU A 105 9.78 25.63 -6.59
C LEU A 105 9.82 25.98 -8.09
N PRO A 106 9.03 26.95 -8.59
CA PRO A 106 8.81 27.14 -10.03
C PRO A 106 10.03 27.57 -10.83
N THR A 107 10.94 28.34 -10.24
CA THR A 107 12.22 28.72 -10.89
C THR A 107 13.16 27.53 -10.96
N MET A 108 13.43 26.90 -9.81
CA MET A 108 14.34 25.76 -9.72
C MET A 108 13.84 24.54 -10.51
N ALA A 109 12.53 24.32 -10.57
CA ALA A 109 11.95 23.23 -11.35
C ALA A 109 12.16 23.43 -12.86
N ARG A 110 12.07 24.67 -13.37
CA ARG A 110 12.39 24.98 -14.78
C ARG A 110 13.86 24.72 -15.09
N ASP A 111 14.76 25.16 -14.21
CA ASP A 111 16.20 24.93 -14.37
C ASP A 111 16.52 23.43 -14.34
N TYR A 112 15.89 22.69 -13.42
CA TYR A 112 16.00 21.23 -13.32
C TYR A 112 15.52 20.53 -14.61
N ILE A 113 14.34 20.89 -15.11
CA ILE A 113 13.76 20.31 -16.33
C ILE A 113 14.70 20.52 -17.51
N LYS A 114 15.23 21.74 -17.67
CA LYS A 114 16.21 22.05 -18.71
C LYS A 114 17.47 21.20 -18.56
N ALA A 115 18.07 21.18 -17.38
CA ALA A 115 19.30 20.44 -17.12
C ALA A 115 19.16 18.93 -17.38
N ILE A 116 18.04 18.32 -16.96
CA ILE A 116 17.79 16.90 -17.26
C ILE A 116 17.65 16.66 -18.76
N ASN A 117 16.90 17.50 -19.47
CA ASN A 117 16.73 17.33 -20.92
C ASN A 117 18.07 17.44 -21.65
N ASP A 118 18.93 18.38 -21.24
CA ASP A 118 20.28 18.54 -21.80
C ASP A 118 21.14 17.29 -21.55
N GLN A 119 21.13 16.74 -20.33
CA GLN A 119 21.90 15.53 -20.00
C GLN A 119 21.36 14.26 -20.69
N VAL A 120 20.05 14.18 -20.90
CA VAL A 120 19.42 13.07 -21.63
C VAL A 120 19.76 13.15 -23.11
N ALA A 121 19.73 14.34 -23.72
CA ALA A 121 20.16 14.55 -25.09
C ALA A 121 21.65 14.24 -25.29
N ALA A 122 22.48 14.54 -24.28
CA ALA A 122 23.90 14.21 -24.26
C ALA A 122 24.20 12.73 -23.90
N ASN A 123 23.18 11.90 -23.66
CA ASN A 123 23.30 10.49 -23.24
C ASN A 123 24.18 10.28 -21.99
N ASN A 124 24.06 11.17 -21.00
CA ASN A 124 24.84 11.17 -19.75
C ASN A 124 23.98 10.79 -18.53
N PRO A 125 23.61 9.51 -18.36
CA PRO A 125 22.67 9.09 -17.31
C PRO A 125 23.20 9.32 -15.89
N LYS A 126 24.53 9.22 -15.69
CA LYS A 126 25.15 9.50 -14.39
C LYS A 126 24.96 10.94 -13.95
N GLU A 127 25.08 11.88 -14.88
CA GLU A 127 24.93 13.31 -14.57
C GLU A 127 23.46 13.67 -14.39
N ALA A 128 22.56 13.09 -15.19
CA ALA A 128 21.12 13.22 -14.97
C ALA A 128 20.69 12.80 -13.55
N LEU A 129 21.25 11.70 -13.03
CA LEU A 129 21.00 11.25 -11.65
C LEU A 129 21.51 12.24 -10.59
N LYS A 130 22.69 12.85 -10.80
CA LYS A 130 23.21 13.88 -9.88
C LYS A 130 22.35 15.14 -9.87
N VAL A 131 21.92 15.59 -11.06
CA VAL A 131 21.00 16.73 -11.22
C VAL A 131 19.69 16.45 -10.48
N ALA A 132 19.15 15.24 -10.63
CA ALA A 132 17.94 14.80 -9.91
C ALA A 132 18.14 14.77 -8.39
N SER A 133 19.21 14.17 -7.89
CA SER A 133 19.52 14.12 -6.45
C SER A 133 19.67 15.52 -5.84
N THR A 134 20.30 16.44 -6.58
CA THR A 134 20.43 17.84 -6.15
C THR A 134 19.06 18.53 -6.05
N PHE A 135 18.18 18.33 -7.03
CA PHE A 135 16.84 18.91 -7.02
C PHE A 135 15.94 18.27 -5.94
N GLN A 136 16.01 16.95 -5.76
CA GLN A 136 15.33 16.23 -4.67
C GLN A 136 15.72 16.80 -3.30
N THR A 137 17.02 17.02 -3.05
CA THR A 137 17.51 17.61 -1.80
C THR A 137 16.93 19.01 -1.56
N LYS A 138 16.82 19.83 -2.61
CA LYS A 138 16.21 21.17 -2.53
C LYS A 138 14.71 21.08 -2.20
N VAL A 139 13.99 20.16 -2.85
CA VAL A 139 12.56 19.92 -2.57
C VAL A 139 12.36 19.48 -1.13
N VAL A 140 13.17 18.54 -0.60
CA VAL A 140 13.06 18.09 0.80
C VAL A 140 13.22 19.26 1.78
N LYS A 141 14.23 20.12 1.57
CA LYS A 141 14.46 21.29 2.43
C LYS A 141 13.30 22.28 2.41
N VAL A 142 12.70 22.52 1.24
CA VAL A 142 11.51 23.39 1.16
C VAL A 142 10.33 22.75 1.87
N LEU A 143 10.08 21.45 1.66
CA LEU A 143 9.02 20.73 2.36
C LEU A 143 9.21 20.73 3.87
N GLU A 144 10.45 20.67 4.37
CA GLU A 144 10.75 20.81 5.81
C GLU A 144 10.29 22.16 6.35
N SER A 145 10.58 23.24 5.63
CA SER A 145 10.09 24.57 5.98
C SER A 145 8.57 24.69 5.83
N THR A 146 7.98 24.08 4.80
CA THR A 146 6.54 24.09 4.56
C THR A 146 5.75 23.32 5.62
N PHE A 147 6.36 22.31 6.24
CA PHE A 147 5.73 21.51 7.30
C PHE A 147 6.11 21.98 8.71
N ALA A 148 6.83 23.09 8.84
CA ALA A 148 7.27 23.61 10.13
C ALA A 148 6.12 24.22 10.97
N SER A 149 5.03 24.68 10.33
CA SER A 149 3.84 25.18 11.02
C SER A 149 2.54 24.58 10.48
N VAL A 150 1.51 24.56 11.31
CA VAL A 150 0.17 24.08 10.92
C VAL A 150 -0.41 24.93 9.78
N GLU A 151 -0.26 26.25 9.87
CA GLU A 151 -0.76 27.21 8.87
C GLU A 151 -0.12 27.00 7.49
N SER A 152 1.20 26.87 7.44
CA SER A 152 1.94 26.62 6.19
C SER A 152 1.62 25.23 5.61
N THR A 153 1.44 24.23 6.48
CA THR A 153 1.01 22.88 6.10
C THR A 153 -0.38 22.89 5.45
N GLU A 154 -1.36 23.55 6.07
CA GLU A 154 -2.72 23.63 5.52
C GLU A 154 -2.78 24.48 4.25
N PHE A 155 -1.98 25.55 4.15
CA PHE A 155 -1.84 26.30 2.91
C PHE A 155 -1.29 25.43 1.77
N ALA A 156 -0.24 24.66 2.03
CA ALA A 156 0.33 23.72 1.06
C ALA A 156 -0.68 22.63 0.67
N ARG A 157 -1.45 22.12 1.63
CA ARG A 157 -2.53 21.15 1.37
C ARG A 157 -3.61 21.75 0.46
N GLY A 158 -4.06 22.98 0.75
CA GLY A 158 -5.03 23.70 -0.05
C GLY A 158 -4.54 23.97 -1.47
N LYS A 159 -3.26 24.27 -1.65
CA LYS A 159 -2.63 24.42 -2.97
C LYS A 159 -2.56 23.11 -3.73
N LEU A 160 -2.13 22.02 -3.10
CA LEU A 160 -2.10 20.70 -3.73
C LEU A 160 -3.50 20.23 -4.15
N ALA A 161 -4.53 20.54 -3.35
CA ALA A 161 -5.92 20.20 -3.65
C ALA A 161 -6.46 20.84 -4.94
N GLN A 162 -5.80 21.88 -5.47
CA GLN A 162 -6.15 22.48 -6.77
C GLN A 162 -5.76 21.58 -7.95
N TYR A 163 -4.86 20.61 -7.74
CA TYR A 163 -4.36 19.68 -8.77
C TYR A 163 -4.99 18.29 -8.70
N THR A 164 -5.58 17.93 -7.55
CA THR A 164 -6.17 16.61 -7.34
C THR A 164 -7.21 16.61 -6.23
N ALA A 165 -8.25 15.79 -6.36
CA ALA A 165 -9.13 15.44 -5.25
C ALA A 165 -8.76 14.14 -4.54
N SER A 166 -7.61 13.54 -4.88
CA SER A 166 -7.13 12.38 -4.12
C SER A 166 -6.93 12.79 -2.67
N ARG A 167 -7.67 12.12 -1.78
CA ARG A 167 -7.59 12.34 -0.34
C ARG A 167 -6.22 11.97 0.23
N THR A 168 -5.47 11.12 -0.47
CA THR A 168 -4.15 10.64 -0.03
C THR A 168 -3.00 11.47 -0.58
N ALA A 169 -3.25 12.41 -1.50
CA ALA A 169 -2.18 13.13 -2.19
C ALA A 169 -1.25 13.87 -1.22
N PHE A 170 -1.82 14.53 -0.21
CA PHE A 170 -1.02 15.26 0.76
C PHE A 170 -0.19 14.34 1.68
N ASP A 171 -0.77 13.21 2.09
CA ASP A 171 -0.03 12.20 2.86
C ASP A 171 1.07 11.55 2.01
N ASP A 172 0.82 11.36 0.71
CA ASP A 172 1.82 10.87 -0.23
C ASP A 172 2.97 11.88 -0.44
N VAL A 173 2.73 13.20 -0.33
CA VAL A 173 3.81 14.21 -0.27
C VAL A 173 4.67 14.02 0.97
N ARG A 174 4.06 13.81 2.15
CA ARG A 174 4.83 13.55 3.39
C ARG A 174 5.65 12.27 3.26
N LYS A 175 5.06 11.20 2.74
CA LYS A 175 5.77 9.93 2.47
C LYS A 175 6.92 10.13 1.51
N MET A 176 6.70 10.84 0.40
CA MET A 176 7.77 11.18 -0.55
C MET A 176 8.90 11.94 0.16
N GLN A 177 8.59 12.94 1.00
CA GLN A 177 9.61 13.66 1.76
C GLN A 177 10.45 12.72 2.62
N HIS A 178 9.82 11.80 3.36
CA HIS A 178 10.54 10.82 4.18
C HIS A 178 11.45 9.89 3.35
N VAL A 179 10.98 9.42 2.20
CA VAL A 179 11.78 8.59 1.29
C VAL A 179 12.96 9.37 0.72
N LEU A 180 12.72 10.59 0.22
CA LEU A 180 13.78 11.44 -0.33
C LEU A 180 14.80 11.87 0.74
N ARG A 181 14.36 12.10 1.99
CA ARG A 181 15.25 12.40 3.12
C ARG A 181 16.14 11.20 3.47
N ALA A 182 15.60 9.98 3.45
CA ALA A 182 16.40 8.77 3.67
C ALA A 182 17.42 8.52 2.54
N GLY A 183 17.13 9.00 1.32
CA GLY A 183 18.04 8.95 0.19
C GLY A 183 18.61 7.55 -0.05
N ASP A 184 19.94 7.44 -0.11
CA ASP A 184 20.66 6.19 -0.37
C ASP A 184 20.51 5.12 0.73
N ALA A 185 20.00 5.47 1.92
CA ALA A 185 19.84 4.51 2.99
C ALA A 185 18.84 3.40 2.64
N LEU A 186 17.75 3.74 1.93
CA LEU A 186 16.72 2.77 1.52
C LEU A 186 17.23 1.80 0.43
N PRO A 187 17.87 2.27 -0.67
CA PRO A 187 18.54 1.38 -1.62
C PRO A 187 19.58 0.46 -0.98
N LYS A 188 20.48 1.01 -0.13
CA LYS A 188 21.49 0.21 0.59
C LYS A 188 20.88 -0.82 1.53
N PHE A 189 19.74 -0.51 2.14
CA PHE A 189 18.99 -1.48 2.93
C PHE A 189 18.40 -2.58 2.02
N ASN A 190 17.77 -2.20 0.90
CA ASN A 190 17.19 -3.14 -0.06
C ASN A 190 18.23 -4.10 -0.67
N GLU A 191 19.44 -3.64 -0.95
CA GLU A 191 20.55 -4.44 -1.49
C GLU A 191 21.02 -5.53 -0.51
N LYS A 192 20.86 -5.31 0.80
CA LYS A 192 21.20 -6.30 1.84
C LYS A 192 20.12 -7.37 2.02
N LEU A 193 18.93 -7.17 1.46
CA LEU A 193 17.86 -8.15 1.55
C LEU A 193 18.04 -9.25 0.51
N PRO A 194 17.72 -10.52 0.84
CA PRO A 194 17.62 -11.58 -0.16
C PRO A 194 16.60 -11.21 -1.24
N GLU A 195 16.87 -11.61 -2.49
CA GLU A 195 15.97 -11.32 -3.62
C GLU A 195 14.54 -11.83 -3.39
N LYS A 196 14.43 -13.01 -2.77
CA LYS A 196 13.18 -13.63 -2.34
C LYS A 196 13.35 -14.33 -0.99
N ILE A 197 12.39 -14.15 -0.10
CA ILE A 197 12.31 -14.77 1.21
C ILE A 197 11.16 -15.79 1.16
N VAL A 198 11.52 -17.07 0.99
CA VAL A 198 10.56 -18.18 0.95
C VAL A 198 10.22 -18.67 2.37
N LYS A 199 11.25 -18.83 3.20
CA LYS A 199 11.12 -19.19 4.62
C LYS A 199 11.51 -17.98 5.47
N PHE A 200 10.54 -17.44 6.21
CA PHE A 200 10.75 -16.37 7.16
C PHE A 200 10.68 -16.92 8.59
N ASP A 201 11.60 -17.81 8.95
CA ASP A 201 11.70 -18.47 10.27
C ASP A 201 12.26 -17.55 11.36
N ASP A 202 12.38 -18.04 12.60
CA ASP A 202 12.79 -17.21 13.74
C ASP A 202 14.21 -16.65 13.57
N GLY A 203 15.14 -17.41 12.97
CA GLY A 203 16.48 -16.94 12.66
C GLY A 203 16.47 -15.81 11.63
N ARG A 204 15.70 -15.95 10.55
CA ARG A 204 15.57 -14.90 9.52
C ARG A 204 14.83 -13.67 10.05
N VAL A 205 13.80 -13.86 10.88
CA VAL A 205 13.09 -12.76 11.56
C VAL A 205 14.08 -11.97 12.40
N ALA A 206 14.86 -12.62 13.27
CA ALA A 206 15.85 -11.94 14.11
C ALA A 206 16.91 -11.18 13.27
N GLN A 207 17.39 -11.78 12.18
CA GLN A 207 18.34 -11.12 11.28
C GLN A 207 17.76 -9.85 10.65
N ILE A 208 16.54 -9.91 10.10
CA ILE A 208 15.90 -8.75 9.48
C ILE A 208 15.55 -7.71 10.53
N THR A 209 15.07 -8.11 11.71
CA THR A 209 14.81 -7.19 12.83
C THR A 209 16.07 -6.43 13.22
N ALA A 210 17.22 -7.09 13.34
CA ALA A 210 18.49 -6.39 13.64
C ALA A 210 18.87 -5.36 12.56
N GLN A 211 18.64 -5.66 11.28
CA GLN A 211 18.86 -4.70 10.18
C GLN A 211 17.88 -3.53 10.24
N LEU A 212 16.60 -3.79 10.55
CA LEU A 212 15.57 -2.77 10.72
C LEU A 212 15.84 -1.89 11.93
N ASP A 213 16.28 -2.44 13.05
CA ASP A 213 16.66 -1.68 14.25
C ASP A 213 17.84 -0.74 13.96
N ALA A 214 18.85 -1.24 13.24
CA ALA A 214 19.99 -0.41 12.81
C ALA A 214 19.54 0.71 11.86
N PHE A 215 18.65 0.42 10.92
CA PHE A 215 18.09 1.42 10.00
C PHE A 215 17.26 2.48 10.75
N LYS A 216 16.38 2.04 11.66
CA LYS A 216 15.48 2.88 12.45
C LYS A 216 16.24 3.89 13.31
N LYS A 217 17.40 3.53 13.87
CA LYS A 217 18.22 4.44 14.68
C LYS A 217 18.61 5.72 13.93
N SER A 218 18.84 5.63 12.62
CA SER A 218 19.22 6.78 11.79
C SER A 218 18.04 7.39 11.03
N HIS A 219 17.04 6.58 10.65
CA HIS A 219 15.92 7.00 9.81
C HIS A 219 14.58 6.48 10.35
N PRO A 220 14.13 6.95 11.52
CA PRO A 220 12.91 6.45 12.16
C PRO A 220 11.66 6.67 11.29
N ASP A 221 11.52 7.84 10.66
CA ASP A 221 10.37 8.17 9.82
C ASP A 221 10.32 7.34 8.52
N ALA A 222 11.46 6.77 8.10
CA ALA A 222 11.54 5.96 6.89
C ALA A 222 11.37 4.45 7.16
N LEU A 223 11.22 4.04 8.42
CA LEU A 223 11.02 2.65 8.81
C LEU A 223 9.86 1.99 8.06
N PRO A 224 8.68 2.63 7.86
CA PRO A 224 7.60 2.02 7.10
C PRO A 224 7.98 1.62 5.67
N PHE A 225 8.88 2.36 5.02
CA PHE A 225 9.34 2.03 3.66
C PHE A 225 10.37 0.89 3.67
N ALA A 226 11.23 0.82 4.69
CA ALA A 226 12.09 -0.35 4.90
C ALA A 226 11.26 -1.63 5.12
N LEU A 227 10.18 -1.54 5.91
CA LEU A 227 9.23 -2.64 6.09
C LEU A 227 8.50 -3.00 4.79
N ALA A 228 8.11 -2.01 3.98
CA ALA A 228 7.52 -2.25 2.67
C ALA A 228 8.50 -2.99 1.73
N LEU A 229 9.79 -2.65 1.76
CA LEU A 229 10.83 -3.37 1.00
C LEU A 229 10.94 -4.84 1.46
N VAL A 230 10.93 -5.11 2.77
CA VAL A 230 10.89 -6.50 3.28
C VAL A 230 9.62 -7.21 2.80
N ALA A 231 8.47 -6.56 2.89
CA ALA A 231 7.18 -7.12 2.49
C ALA A 231 7.15 -7.57 1.02
N ARG A 232 7.86 -6.85 0.13
CA ARG A 232 8.01 -7.20 -1.30
C ARG A 232 8.85 -8.43 -1.54
N ARG A 233 9.78 -8.76 -0.64
CA ARG A 233 10.65 -9.95 -0.75
C ARG A 233 9.97 -11.21 -0.21
N LEU A 234 8.95 -11.08 0.63
CA LEU A 234 8.24 -12.21 1.23
C LEU A 234 7.35 -12.93 0.22
N THR A 235 7.45 -14.27 0.20
CA THR A 235 6.57 -15.13 -0.60
C THR A 235 5.16 -15.20 0.00
N MET A 236 5.07 -15.26 1.33
CA MET A 236 3.79 -15.27 2.06
C MET A 236 3.60 -13.92 2.76
N PRO A 237 2.72 -13.03 2.25
CA PRO A 237 2.56 -11.66 2.74
C PRO A 237 2.34 -11.53 4.25
N TRP A 238 1.53 -12.42 4.82
CA TRP A 238 1.19 -12.41 6.25
C TRP A 238 2.41 -12.61 7.16
N GLN A 239 3.50 -13.20 6.66
CA GLN A 239 4.71 -13.45 7.45
C GLN A 239 5.35 -12.16 7.95
N LEU A 240 5.06 -11.01 7.35
CA LEU A 240 5.49 -9.70 7.84
C LEU A 240 5.00 -9.43 9.26
N ALA A 241 3.81 -9.93 9.64
CA ALA A 241 3.25 -9.80 10.99
C ALA A 241 4.17 -10.38 12.08
N ARG A 242 5.04 -11.35 11.72
CA ARG A 242 6.01 -11.93 12.66
C ARG A 242 7.00 -10.90 13.21
N LEU A 243 7.29 -9.82 12.47
CA LEU A 243 8.17 -8.76 12.97
C LEU A 243 7.59 -8.08 14.22
N ALA A 244 6.29 -7.83 14.24
CA ALA A 244 5.62 -7.29 15.42
C ALA A 244 5.42 -8.36 16.49
N THR A 245 4.89 -9.53 16.15
CA THR A 245 4.54 -10.53 17.16
C THR A 245 5.73 -11.20 17.83
N LYS A 246 6.91 -11.21 17.19
CA LYS A 246 8.15 -11.69 17.83
C LYS A 246 8.89 -10.62 18.63
N ALA A 247 8.66 -9.34 18.34
CA ALA A 247 9.19 -8.24 19.13
C ALA A 247 8.35 -7.98 20.39
N ALA A 248 7.10 -8.47 20.42
CA ALA A 248 6.18 -8.31 21.54
C ALA A 248 6.54 -9.24 22.71
N ALA A 249 6.24 -8.81 23.94
CA ALA A 249 6.45 -9.61 25.15
C ALA A 249 5.46 -10.78 25.25
N SER A 250 4.24 -10.61 24.74
CA SER A 250 3.23 -11.65 24.58
C SER A 250 2.47 -11.47 23.25
N LYS A 251 1.53 -12.37 22.96
CA LYS A 251 0.66 -12.28 21.78
C LYS A 251 -0.54 -11.36 21.98
N SER A 252 -0.72 -10.76 23.15
CA SER A 252 -1.82 -9.84 23.39
C SER A 252 -1.78 -8.66 22.41
N VAL A 253 -2.94 -8.19 21.97
CA VAL A 253 -3.04 -7.00 21.10
C VAL A 253 -2.27 -5.81 21.69
N THR A 254 -2.34 -5.62 23.01
CA THR A 254 -1.66 -4.51 23.70
C THR A 254 -0.15 -4.59 23.57
N ASP A 255 0.44 -5.77 23.77
CA ASP A 255 1.89 -5.94 23.67
C ASP A 255 2.38 -5.84 22.22
N VAL A 256 1.60 -6.38 21.27
CA VAL A 256 1.89 -6.27 19.83
C VAL A 256 1.82 -4.81 19.36
N ALA A 257 0.81 -4.05 19.82
CA ALA A 257 0.64 -2.64 19.51
C ALA A 257 1.73 -1.74 20.12
N ALA A 258 2.29 -2.13 21.26
CA ALA A 258 3.40 -1.41 21.88
C ALA A 258 4.74 -1.59 21.14
N THR A 259 4.84 -2.56 20.22
CA THR A 259 6.08 -2.81 19.49
C THR A 259 6.39 -1.71 18.47
N PRO A 260 7.67 -1.43 18.19
CA PRO A 260 8.07 -0.49 17.13
C PRO A 260 7.70 -0.96 15.72
N TYR A 261 7.26 -2.23 15.58
CA TYR A 261 6.88 -2.84 14.31
C TYR A 261 5.36 -3.00 14.16
N ALA A 262 4.55 -2.50 15.09
CA ALA A 262 3.09 -2.66 15.06
C ALA A 262 2.44 -2.24 13.73
N CYS A 263 3.02 -1.26 13.03
CA CYS A 263 2.53 -0.80 11.72
C CYS A 263 2.53 -1.88 10.63
N VAL A 264 3.24 -3.00 10.80
CA VAL A 264 3.18 -4.14 9.87
C VAL A 264 1.81 -4.82 9.86
N ILE A 265 1.03 -4.73 10.94
CA ILE A 265 -0.30 -5.35 11.00
C ILE A 265 -1.26 -4.63 10.05
N PRO A 266 -1.43 -3.30 10.11
CA PRO A 266 -2.10 -2.55 9.05
C PRO A 266 -1.55 -2.80 7.64
N MET A 267 -0.23 -2.93 7.46
CA MET A 267 0.33 -3.24 6.12
C MET A 267 -0.10 -4.60 5.58
N VAL A 268 -0.24 -5.61 6.45
CA VAL A 268 -0.78 -6.92 6.04
C VAL A 268 -2.26 -6.80 5.67
N LEU A 269 -3.04 -6.01 6.42
CA LEU A 269 -4.45 -5.72 6.08
C LEU A 269 -4.58 -4.96 4.76
N ASP A 270 -3.70 -4.00 4.47
CA ASP A 270 -3.66 -3.29 3.18
C ASP A 270 -3.42 -4.26 2.01
N ARG A 271 -2.60 -5.31 2.21
CA ARG A 271 -2.39 -6.35 1.19
C ARG A 271 -3.60 -7.28 1.07
N LEU A 272 -4.37 -7.45 2.14
CA LEU A 272 -5.62 -8.20 2.11
C LEU A 272 -6.70 -7.45 1.31
N ASP A 273 -6.77 -6.12 1.47
CA ASP A 273 -7.57 -5.23 0.60
C ASP A 273 -7.20 -5.44 -0.87
N ASP A 274 -5.91 -5.37 -1.24
CA ASP A 274 -5.46 -5.60 -2.62
C ASP A 274 -5.88 -6.97 -3.16
N LYS A 275 -5.80 -8.01 -2.32
CA LYS A 275 -6.21 -9.37 -2.70
C LYS A 275 -7.71 -9.49 -2.90
N ARG A 276 -8.52 -8.80 -2.09
CA ARG A 276 -9.97 -8.71 -2.29
C ARG A 276 -10.29 -8.05 -3.63
N LEU A 277 -9.59 -6.97 -3.99
CA LEU A 277 -9.73 -6.29 -5.29
C LEU A 277 -9.37 -7.23 -6.45
N ALA A 278 -8.21 -7.90 -6.35
CA ALA A 278 -7.76 -8.87 -7.34
C ALA A 278 -8.73 -10.05 -7.49
N LEU A 279 -9.30 -10.53 -6.37
CA LEU A 279 -10.31 -11.59 -6.35
C LEU A 279 -11.54 -11.16 -7.15
N ARG A 280 -12.06 -9.96 -6.88
CA ARG A 280 -13.21 -9.41 -7.61
C ARG A 280 -12.94 -9.36 -9.12
N ILE A 281 -11.79 -8.84 -9.53
CA ILE A 281 -11.39 -8.76 -10.94
C ILE A 281 -11.31 -10.16 -11.56
N ALA A 282 -10.70 -11.12 -10.84
CA ALA A 282 -10.62 -12.50 -11.30
C ALA A 282 -12.01 -13.13 -11.51
N LEU A 283 -12.94 -12.92 -10.58
CA LEU A 283 -14.33 -13.38 -10.69
C LEU A 283 -15.06 -12.74 -11.88
N ARG A 284 -14.96 -11.42 -12.05
CA ARG A 284 -15.58 -10.69 -13.18
C ARG A 284 -15.13 -11.22 -14.53
N HIS A 285 -13.87 -11.63 -14.64
CA HIS A 285 -13.28 -12.17 -15.87
C HIS A 285 -13.29 -13.71 -15.94
N ASN A 286 -14.09 -14.39 -15.11
CA ASN A 286 -14.21 -15.85 -15.05
C ASN A 286 -12.87 -16.59 -14.88
N ARG A 287 -11.89 -15.96 -14.21
CA ARG A 287 -10.57 -16.56 -13.91
C ARG A 287 -10.63 -17.36 -12.61
N VAL A 288 -11.40 -18.44 -12.61
CA VAL A 288 -11.74 -19.20 -11.39
C VAL A 288 -10.51 -19.77 -10.67
N LEU A 289 -9.48 -20.22 -11.40
CA LEU A 289 -8.24 -20.74 -10.78
C LEU A 289 -7.47 -19.64 -10.04
N VAL A 290 -7.37 -18.45 -10.63
CA VAL A 290 -6.75 -17.28 -9.98
C VAL A 290 -7.56 -16.87 -8.75
N ALA A 291 -8.88 -16.85 -8.85
CA ALA A 291 -9.76 -16.56 -7.71
C ALA A 291 -9.58 -17.59 -6.57
N ARG A 292 -9.42 -18.86 -6.90
CA ARG A 292 -9.16 -19.94 -5.93
C ARG A 292 -7.83 -19.73 -5.20
N ASP A 293 -6.75 -19.42 -5.92
CA ASP A 293 -5.43 -19.19 -5.31
C ASP A 293 -5.43 -17.94 -4.42
N LEU A 294 -6.09 -16.86 -4.87
CA LEU A 294 -6.26 -15.64 -4.07
C LEU A 294 -7.04 -15.91 -2.77
N LEU A 295 -8.13 -16.69 -2.83
CA LEU A 295 -8.90 -17.07 -1.64
C LEU A 295 -8.09 -17.90 -0.64
N ALA A 296 -7.28 -18.84 -1.12
CA ALA A 296 -6.40 -19.62 -0.25
C ALA A 296 -5.44 -18.70 0.53
N GLU A 297 -4.79 -17.76 -0.17
CA GLU A 297 -3.88 -16.79 0.48
C GLU A 297 -4.60 -15.83 1.44
N ILE A 298 -5.84 -15.43 1.13
CA ILE A 298 -6.69 -14.61 2.00
C ILE A 298 -6.98 -15.38 3.31
N TYR A 299 -7.46 -16.62 3.22
CA TYR A 299 -7.80 -17.42 4.40
C TYR A 299 -6.58 -17.78 5.23
N ASP A 300 -5.45 -18.08 4.59
CA ASP A 300 -4.18 -18.30 5.30
C ASP A 300 -3.73 -17.04 6.06
N THR A 301 -3.95 -15.85 5.49
CA THR A 301 -3.64 -14.57 6.14
C THR A 301 -4.58 -14.30 7.33
N GLU A 302 -5.89 -14.49 7.16
CA GLU A 302 -6.88 -14.36 8.23
C GLU A 302 -6.53 -15.28 9.42
N TYR A 303 -6.31 -16.56 9.12
CA TYR A 303 -5.91 -17.54 10.13
C TYR A 303 -4.60 -17.15 10.81
N ALA A 304 -3.58 -16.77 10.03
CA ALA A 304 -2.27 -16.42 10.56
C ALA A 304 -2.31 -15.23 11.53
N LEU A 305 -3.18 -14.23 11.29
CA LEU A 305 -3.38 -13.09 12.18
C LEU A 305 -4.12 -13.50 13.46
N LYS A 306 -5.26 -14.21 13.34
CA LYS A 306 -6.04 -14.71 14.48
C LYS A 306 -5.27 -15.64 15.40
N VAL A 307 -4.37 -16.44 14.84
CA VAL A 307 -3.49 -17.30 15.63
C VAL A 307 -2.42 -16.49 16.34
N ARG A 308 -1.81 -15.50 15.70
CA ARG A 308 -0.61 -14.85 16.25
C ARG A 308 -0.90 -13.70 17.21
N ILE A 309 -2.13 -13.20 17.25
CA ILE A 309 -2.52 -12.05 18.04
C ILE A 309 -3.77 -12.39 18.84
N ASP A 310 -3.60 -12.57 20.14
CA ASP A 310 -4.68 -12.94 21.05
C ASP A 310 -5.60 -11.75 21.31
N GLY A 311 -6.91 -11.98 21.13
CA GLY A 311 -7.93 -10.95 21.29
C GLY A 311 -8.00 -9.96 20.12
N ILE A 312 -7.45 -10.32 18.95
CA ILE A 312 -7.49 -9.46 17.77
C ILE A 312 -8.92 -9.04 17.42
N GLU A 313 -9.92 -9.91 17.64
CA GLU A 313 -11.33 -9.67 17.31
C GLU A 313 -11.91 -8.42 17.98
N GLY A 314 -11.43 -8.07 19.17
CA GLY A 314 -11.94 -6.95 19.96
C GLY A 314 -11.31 -5.59 19.65
N CYS A 315 -10.31 -5.54 18.76
CA CYS A 315 -9.58 -4.30 18.45
C CYS A 315 -9.85 -3.81 17.02
N GLU A 316 -9.40 -2.59 16.71
CA GLU A 316 -9.58 -1.99 15.38
C GLU A 316 -9.03 -2.86 14.25
N TRP A 317 -7.93 -3.59 14.47
CA TRP A 317 -7.38 -4.52 13.48
C TRP A 317 -8.32 -5.68 13.20
N GLY A 318 -8.95 -6.24 14.24
CA GLY A 318 -9.93 -7.32 14.09
C GLY A 318 -11.24 -6.86 13.46
N ILE A 319 -11.72 -5.66 13.81
CA ILE A 319 -12.89 -5.06 13.18
C ILE A 319 -12.64 -4.88 11.68
N ARG A 320 -11.49 -4.32 11.30
CA ARG A 320 -11.11 -4.17 9.88
C ARG A 320 -10.96 -5.52 9.18
N LEU A 321 -10.33 -6.51 9.83
CA LEU A 321 -10.22 -7.86 9.29
C LEU A 321 -11.60 -8.49 9.06
N GLN A 322 -12.52 -8.34 10.01
CA GLN A 322 -13.88 -8.89 9.89
C GLN A 322 -14.65 -8.25 8.73
N GLN A 323 -14.63 -6.92 8.62
CA GLN A 323 -15.26 -6.20 7.50
C GLN A 323 -14.70 -6.66 6.14
N LEU A 324 -13.40 -6.89 6.07
CA LEU A 324 -12.73 -7.44 4.90
C LEU A 324 -13.23 -8.83 4.55
N MET A 325 -13.28 -9.72 5.54
CA MET A 325 -13.73 -11.10 5.36
C MET A 325 -15.22 -11.18 4.99
N ASP A 326 -16.06 -10.31 5.54
CA ASP A 326 -17.48 -10.20 5.18
C ASP A 326 -17.65 -9.77 3.72
N ALA A 327 -16.89 -8.78 3.27
CA ALA A 327 -16.89 -8.35 1.87
C ALA A 327 -16.41 -9.47 0.92
N ILE A 328 -15.37 -10.21 1.30
CA ILE A 328 -14.89 -11.37 0.55
C ILE A 328 -15.95 -12.48 0.50
N ALA A 329 -16.60 -12.77 1.63
CA ALA A 329 -17.67 -13.77 1.70
C ALA A 329 -18.86 -13.39 0.81
N ALA A 330 -19.21 -12.11 0.73
CA ALA A 330 -20.23 -11.60 -0.19
C ALA A 330 -19.84 -11.82 -1.66
N LEU A 331 -18.60 -11.54 -2.05
CA LEU A 331 -18.10 -11.79 -3.41
C LEU A 331 -18.18 -13.28 -3.78
N VAL A 332 -17.74 -14.16 -2.88
CA VAL A 332 -17.78 -15.62 -3.11
C VAL A 332 -19.22 -16.12 -3.17
N SER A 333 -20.09 -15.68 -2.26
CA SER A 333 -21.50 -16.07 -2.22
C SER A 333 -22.23 -15.66 -3.51
N ALA A 334 -21.99 -14.43 -3.98
CA ALA A 334 -22.53 -13.95 -5.24
C ALA A 334 -22.09 -14.85 -6.40
N GLU A 335 -20.82 -15.22 -6.49
CA GLU A 335 -20.34 -16.11 -7.55
C GLU A 335 -20.94 -17.52 -7.46
N VAL A 336 -20.95 -18.12 -6.26
CA VAL A 336 -21.48 -19.48 -6.05
C VAL A 336 -22.97 -19.54 -6.38
N SER A 337 -23.74 -18.50 -6.06
CA SER A 337 -25.17 -18.44 -6.37
C SER A 337 -25.52 -18.38 -7.86
N ARG A 338 -24.54 -18.09 -8.74
CA ARG A 338 -24.73 -18.13 -10.20
C ARG A 338 -24.91 -19.56 -10.72
N PHE A 339 -24.51 -20.54 -9.93
CA PHE A 339 -24.59 -21.95 -10.27
C PHE A 339 -25.73 -22.63 -9.49
N PRO A 340 -26.44 -23.59 -10.11
CA PRO A 340 -27.42 -24.43 -9.42
C PRO A 340 -26.82 -25.10 -8.17
N SER A 341 -27.61 -25.21 -7.09
CA SER A 341 -27.17 -25.71 -5.79
C SER A 341 -26.68 -27.18 -5.79
N ASN A 342 -27.02 -27.94 -6.83
CA ASN A 342 -26.55 -29.31 -7.06
C ASN A 342 -25.14 -29.38 -7.70
N VAL A 343 -24.57 -28.25 -8.14
CA VAL A 343 -23.21 -28.16 -8.69
C VAL A 343 -22.29 -27.50 -7.67
N GLY A 344 -21.43 -28.29 -7.03
CA GLY A 344 -20.44 -27.76 -6.09
C GLY A 344 -19.45 -26.83 -6.78
N HIS A 345 -19.28 -25.61 -6.26
CA HIS A 345 -18.31 -24.65 -6.80
C HIS A 345 -16.97 -24.75 -6.04
N ILE A 346 -15.84 -24.71 -6.76
CA ILE A 346 -14.50 -24.84 -6.16
C ILE A 346 -14.25 -23.76 -5.10
N LEU A 347 -14.77 -22.55 -5.30
CA LEU A 347 -14.63 -21.43 -4.35
C LEU A 347 -15.48 -21.59 -3.09
N GLY A 348 -16.56 -22.39 -3.16
CA GLY A 348 -17.38 -22.74 -1.99
C GLY A 348 -16.80 -23.91 -1.18
N SER A 349 -15.69 -24.49 -1.62
CA SER A 349 -15.10 -25.65 -0.95
C SER A 349 -14.48 -25.28 0.40
N ARG A 350 -14.88 -25.98 1.46
CA ARG A 350 -14.23 -25.89 2.79
C ARG A 350 -12.74 -26.24 2.75
N ARG A 351 -12.27 -26.94 1.71
CA ARG A 351 -10.84 -27.28 1.54
C ARG A 351 -9.97 -26.05 1.29
N LEU A 352 -10.55 -24.93 0.82
CA LEU A 352 -9.82 -23.67 0.68
C LEU A 352 -9.52 -23.02 2.03
N ARG A 353 -10.32 -23.33 3.05
CA ARG A 353 -9.99 -23.05 4.44
C ARG A 353 -9.28 -24.27 5.01
N SER A 354 -8.02 -24.44 4.59
CA SER A 354 -7.12 -25.51 5.05
C SER A 354 -7.17 -25.71 6.58
N HIS A 355 -7.32 -24.62 7.32
CA HIS A 355 -7.36 -24.54 8.77
C HIS A 355 -8.74 -24.75 9.43
N ASP A 356 -9.85 -24.75 8.68
CA ASP A 356 -11.20 -25.06 9.20
C ASP A 356 -11.52 -26.57 9.23
N THR A 357 -10.59 -27.40 8.74
CA THR A 357 -10.65 -28.85 8.89
C THR A 357 -10.52 -29.26 10.36
N LEU A 358 -11.08 -30.41 10.76
CA LEU A 358 -10.92 -30.93 12.14
C LEU A 358 -9.45 -30.98 12.57
N GLY A 359 -8.53 -31.29 11.66
CA GLY A 359 -7.08 -31.24 11.89
C GLY A 359 -6.54 -29.82 12.12
N GLY A 360 -7.03 -28.81 11.39
CA GLY A 360 -6.66 -27.41 11.61
C GLY A 360 -7.20 -26.84 12.92
N LYS A 361 -8.42 -27.21 13.31
CA LYS A 361 -9.01 -26.87 14.62
C LYS A 361 -8.31 -27.57 15.79
N LEU A 362 -7.92 -28.83 15.61
CA LEU A 362 -7.09 -29.56 16.59
C LEU A 362 -5.68 -28.98 16.69
N THR A 363 -5.10 -28.52 15.58
CA THR A 363 -3.81 -27.82 15.60
C THR A 363 -3.92 -26.47 16.29
N TYR A 364 -5.00 -25.72 16.05
CA TYR A 364 -5.30 -24.47 16.76
C TYR A 364 -5.50 -24.70 18.26
N LEU A 365 -6.25 -25.74 18.67
CA LEU A 365 -6.48 -26.08 20.07
C LEU A 365 -5.21 -26.64 20.74
N ALA A 366 -4.43 -27.48 20.06
CA ALA A 366 -3.16 -27.98 20.56
C ALA A 366 -2.11 -26.87 20.70
N TRP A 367 -2.13 -25.89 19.79
CA TRP A 367 -1.27 -24.71 19.85
C TRP A 367 -1.70 -23.75 20.95
N LYS A 368 -3.00 -23.43 21.06
CA LYS A 368 -3.57 -22.62 22.14
C LYS A 368 -3.35 -23.27 23.51
N GLY A 369 -3.45 -24.60 23.60
CA GLY A 369 -3.13 -25.37 24.81
C GLY A 369 -1.64 -25.31 25.18
N ARG A 370 -0.74 -25.32 24.20
CA ARG A 370 0.70 -25.17 24.42
C ARG A 370 1.06 -23.75 24.86
N ASP A 371 0.38 -22.74 24.36
CA ASP A 371 0.60 -21.33 24.72
C ASP A 371 0.15 -21.02 26.15
N VAL A 372 -0.99 -21.54 26.61
CA VAL A 372 -1.42 -21.40 28.01
C VAL A 372 -0.37 -21.97 28.97
N VAL A 373 0.29 -23.07 28.58
CA VAL A 373 1.37 -23.69 29.37
C VAL A 373 2.67 -22.86 29.29
N GLN A 374 2.99 -22.29 28.12
CA GLN A 374 4.22 -21.53 27.91
C GLN A 374 4.16 -20.11 28.50
N ASP A 375 3.03 -19.42 28.37
CA ASP A 375 2.73 -18.14 29.02
C ASP A 375 2.54 -18.33 30.52
N GLY A 376 1.91 -19.43 30.95
CA GLY A 376 1.87 -19.85 32.35
C GLY A 376 3.27 -20.06 32.93
N ALA A 377 4.16 -20.72 32.20
CA ALA A 377 5.56 -20.93 32.60
C ALA A 377 6.42 -19.65 32.53
N ALA A 378 6.11 -18.70 31.66
CA ALA A 378 6.76 -17.39 31.60
C ALA A 378 6.31 -16.49 32.77
N ALA A 379 5.01 -16.51 33.09
CA ALA A 379 4.44 -15.84 34.26
C ALA A 379 4.97 -16.42 35.58
N PHE A 380 5.10 -17.75 35.67
CA PHE A 380 5.66 -18.42 36.85
C PHE A 380 7.16 -18.12 37.04
N ARG A 381 7.94 -18.08 35.96
CA ARG A 381 9.37 -17.69 36.02
C ARG A 381 9.56 -16.25 36.48
N LYS A 382 8.68 -15.35 36.06
CA LYS A 382 8.66 -13.94 36.50
C LYS A 382 8.29 -13.79 37.99
N LEU A 383 7.49 -14.70 38.54
CA LEU A 383 7.11 -14.75 39.95
C LEU A 383 8.19 -15.34 40.87
N ILE A 384 9.07 -16.20 40.33
CA ILE A 384 10.17 -16.85 41.07
C ILE A 384 11.49 -16.05 40.97
N GLY A 385 11.54 -14.96 40.21
CA GLY A 385 12.70 -14.07 40.15
C GLY A 385 13.94 -14.65 39.47
N GLN A 386 13.78 -15.72 38.69
CA GLN A 386 14.85 -16.26 37.84
C GLN A 386 14.77 -15.60 36.47
N THR A 387 15.78 -14.79 36.15
CA THR A 387 15.99 -14.14 34.85
C THR A 387 16.57 -15.10 33.83
#